data_AF-A0AAW7ZKB6-F1
#
_entry.id   AF-A0AAW7ZKB6-F1
#
_cell.length_a   1.000
_cell.length_b   1.000
_cell.length_c   1.000
_cell.angle_alpha   90.00
_cell.angle_beta   90.00
_cell.angle_gamma   90.00
#
_symmetry.space_group_name_H-M   'P 1'
#
loop_
_entity.id
_entity.type
_entity.pdbx_description
1 polymer ?
#
loop_
_entity_poly.entity_id
_entity_poly.type
_entity_poly.pdbx_seq_one_letter_code
_entity_poly.pdbx_strand_id
1 'polypeptide(L)' 'MKEIILSTATGVAVGLIFAILKLPVPAPQTMPGVMGIVGIFIGYMLAIRFGWGS' A
#
# COMPACT_ATOMS: atom_id res chain seq x y z
N MET A 1 -1.93 -8.86 14.51
CA MET A 1 -0.49 -9.16 14.27
C MET A 1 -0.30 -10.20 13.17
N LYS A 2 -1.03 -11.33 13.23
CA LYS A 2 -1.02 -12.35 12.18
C LYS A 2 -1.43 -11.76 10.83
N GLU A 3 -2.41 -10.85 10.78
CA GLU A 3 -2.84 -10.24 9.52
C GLU A 3 -1.77 -9.34 8.91
N ILE A 4 -1.01 -8.60 9.72
CA ILE A 4 0.08 -7.72 9.23
C ILE A 4 1.19 -8.55 8.60
N ILE A 5 1.56 -9.66 9.24
CA ILE A 5 2.61 -10.57 8.74
C ILE A 5 2.14 -11.22 7.44
N LEU A 6 0.90 -11.73 7.40
CA LEU A 6 0.34 -12.38 6.22
C LEU A 6 0.12 -11.41 5.06
N SER A 7 -0.33 -10.17 5.31
CA SER A 7 -0.52 -9.17 4.26
C SER A 7 0.82 -8.69 3.68
N THR A 8 1.83 -8.50 4.53
CA THR A 8 3.19 -8.16 4.10
C THR A 8 3.81 -9.30 3.28
N ALA A 9 3.70 -10.54 3.75
CA ALA A 9 4.20 -11.71 3.02
C ALA A 9 3.49 -11.89 1.67
N THR A 10 2.18 -11.68 1.62
CA THR A 10 1.39 -11.72 0.38
C THR A 10 1.84 -10.63 -0.59
N GLY A 11 2.02 -9.39 -0.11
CA GLY A 11 2.48 -8.27 -0.94
C GLY A 11 3.87 -8.53 -1.54
N VAL A 12 4.79 -9.08 -0.74
CA VAL A 12 6.14 -9.48 -1.21
C VAL A 12 6.03 -10.61 -2.24
N ALA A 13 5.27 -11.66 -1.96
CA ALA A 13 5.12 -12.79 -2.86
C ALA A 13 4.51 -12.38 -4.22
N VAL A 14 3.45 -11.56 -4.21
CA VAL A 14 2.82 -11.03 -5.42
C VAL A 14 3.80 -10.13 -6.18
N GLY A 15 4.52 -9.23 -5.50
CA GLY A 15 5.53 -8.38 -6.14
C GLY A 15 6.64 -9.20 -6.82
N LEU A 16 7.12 -10.25 -6.18
CA LEU A 16 8.12 -11.16 -6.74
C LEU A 16 7.59 -11.93 -7.95
N ILE A 17 6.36 -12.46 -7.88
CA ILE A 17 5.75 -13.18 -9.00
C ILE A 17 5.64 -12.27 -10.24
N PHE A 18 5.17 -11.03 -10.06
CA PHE A 18 5.04 -10.09 -11.18
C PHE A 18 6.40 -9.67 -11.75
N ALA A 19 7.41 -9.50 -10.90
CA ALA A 19 8.78 -9.22 -11.33
C ALA A 19 9.39 -10.39 -12.13
N ILE A 20 9.21 -11.63 -11.66
CA ILE A 20 9.71 -12.84 -12.34
C ILE A 20 9.02 -13.03 -13.69
N LEU A 21 7.70 -12.87 -13.74
CA LEU A 21 6.91 -13.01 -14.96
C LEU A 21 7.00 -11.79 -15.89
N LYS A 22 7.73 -10.74 -15.49
CA LYS A 22 7.85 -9.46 -16.22
C LYS A 22 6.48 -8.87 -16.59
N LEU A 23 5.49 -9.11 -15.75
CA LEU A 23 4.15 -8.60 -15.96
C LEU A 23 4.09 -7.14 -15.48
N PRO A 24 3.30 -6.28 -16.13
CA PRO A 24 3.00 -4.97 -15.58
C PRO A 24 2.34 -5.15 -14.22
N VAL A 25 2.97 -4.63 -13.17
CA VAL A 25 2.41 -4.65 -11.82
C VAL A 25 1.15 -3.77 -11.81
N PRO A 26 0.01 -4.23 -11.27
CA PRO A 26 -1.24 -3.46 -11.20
C PRO A 26 -1.15 -2.27 -10.23
N ALA A 27 -0.20 -2.32 -9.29
CA ALA A 27 0.07 -1.26 -8.33
C ALA A 27 0.89 -0.11 -8.95
N PRO A 28 0.82 1.11 -8.39
CA PRO A 28 1.62 2.24 -8.86
C PRO A 28 3.11 1.93 -8.78
N GLN A 29 3.74 1.81 -9.95
CA GLN A 29 5.16 1.42 -10.07
C GLN A 29 6.11 2.61 -9.85
N THR A 30 5.55 3.83 -9.79
CA THR A 30 6.30 5.07 -9.70
C THR A 30 6.35 5.54 -8.25
N MET A 31 7.50 6.09 -7.84
CA MET A 31 7.65 6.73 -6.52
C MET A 31 6.54 7.75 -6.22
N PRO A 32 6.13 8.62 -7.16
CA PRO A 32 4.98 9.50 -6.96
C PRO A 32 3.67 8.77 -6.61
N GLY A 33 3.39 7.63 -7.26
CA GLY A 33 2.18 6.84 -6.99
C GLY A 33 2.18 6.25 -5.57
N VAL A 34 3.32 5.73 -5.12
CA VAL A 34 3.48 5.23 -3.74
C VAL A 34 3.30 6.36 -2.73
N MET A 35 3.92 7.52 -2.98
CA MET A 35 3.78 8.70 -2.11
C MET A 35 2.34 9.22 -2.05
N GLY A 36 1.57 9.09 -3.14
CA GLY A 36 0.14 9.40 -3.15
C GLY A 36 -0.66 8.55 -2.15
N ILE A 37 -0.44 7.23 -2.14
CA ILE A 37 -1.11 6.32 -1.19
C ILE A 37 -0.72 6.64 0.26
N VAL A 38 0.57 6.89 0.50
CA VAL A 38 1.07 7.30 1.82
C VAL A 38 0.42 8.61 2.27
N GLY A 39 0.33 9.60 1.39
CA GLY A 39 -0.33 10.88 1.68
C GLY A 39 -1.82 10.73 2.01
N ILE A 40 -2.54 9.87 1.29
CA ILE A 40 -3.95 9.55 1.58
C ILE A 40 -4.09 8.92 2.96
N PHE A 41 -3.23 7.95 3.30
CA PHE A 41 -3.26 7.30 4.60
C PHE A 41 -2.99 8.29 5.75
N ILE A 42 -1.96 9.14 5.62
CA ILE A 42 -1.65 10.18 6.60
C ILE A 42 -2.80 11.18 6.72
N GLY A 43 -3.34 11.65 5.60
CA GLY A 43 -4.47 12.58 5.58
C GLY A 43 -5.71 12.01 6.26
N TYR A 44 -6.03 10.73 6.01
CA TYR A 44 -7.12 10.03 6.67
C TYR A 44 -6.90 9.90 8.18
N MET A 45 -5.69 9.51 8.62
CA MET A 45 -5.36 9.45 10.04
C MET A 45 -5.48 10.81 10.74
N LEU A 46 -5.01 11.88 10.09
CA LEU A 46 -5.16 13.24 10.61
C LEU A 46 -6.63 13.64 10.70
N ALA A 47 -7.43 13.35 9.67
CA ALA A 47 -8.86 13.63 9.65
C ALA A 47 -9.59 12.94 10.83
N ILE A 48 -9.31 11.66 11.08
CA ILE A 48 -9.83 10.96 12.27
C ILE A 48 -9.37 11.66 13.56
N ARG A 49 -8.08 12.00 13.66
CA ARG A 49 -7.50 12.60 14.87
C ARG A 49 -8.08 13.98 15.22
N PHE A 50 -8.58 14.70 14.22
CA PHE A 50 -9.26 15.98 14.37
C PHE A 50 -10.79 15.87 14.44
N GLY A 51 -11.36 14.66 14.43
CA GLY A 51 -12.81 14.43 14.58
C GLY A 51 -13.62 14.63 13.30
N TRP A 52 -12.97 14.67 12.13
CA TRP A 52 -13.66 14.68 10.82
C TRP A 52 -14.11 13.29 10.36
N GLY A 53 -13.59 12.22 10.97
CA GLY A 53 -14.07 10.85 10.76
C GLY A 53 -15.16 10.51 11.78
N SER A 54 -16.40 10.37 11.30
CA SER A 54 -17.56 9.91 12.10
C SER A 54 -17.43 8.46 12.54
#